data_AF-A0A7R9L839-F1
#
_entry.id   AF-A0A7R9L839-F1
#
_cell.length_a   1.000
_cell.length_b   1.000
_cell.length_c   1.000
_cell.angle_alpha   90.00
_cell.angle_beta   90.00
_cell.angle_gamma   90.00
#
_symmetry.space_group_name_H-M   'P 1'
#
loop_
_entity.id
_entity.type
_entity.pdbx_description
1 polymer ?
#
loop_
_entity_poly.entity_id
_entity_poly.type
_entity_poly.pdbx_seq_one_letter_code
_entity_poly.pdbx_strand_id
1 'polypeptide(L)'
;MADMTVSSTDPSMAAMADRPALPEYVATIDSQLSSIRDGRQHYRCLRDDCHYVTNKSSIAVRHIRRHINEKPYKCWHKDDNEDCNQQFYQKCDLRVHLIRHYEDKPFKCSQNSCDKCFTTQKALTLHLRRHSLTEG
;
A
#
# COMPACT_ATOMS: atom_id res chain seq x y z
N MET A 1 22.42 -12.58 9.65
CA MET A 1 20.96 -12.42 9.45
C MET A 1 20.53 -11.34 10.43
N ALA A 2 20.29 -10.11 9.97
CA ALA A 2 19.94 -9.01 10.85
C ALA A 2 18.42 -9.05 11.10
N ASP A 3 18.07 -9.34 12.34
CA ASP A 3 16.70 -9.39 12.85
C ASP A 3 16.07 -7.99 12.75
N MET A 4 15.12 -7.82 11.84
CA MET A 4 14.36 -6.57 11.70
C MET A 4 13.23 -6.63 12.73
N THR A 5 13.52 -6.28 13.98
CA THR A 5 12.49 -6.21 15.02
C THR A 5 11.54 -5.06 14.72
N VAL A 6 10.31 -5.42 14.34
CA VAL A 6 9.22 -4.46 14.10
C VAL A 6 8.62 -4.08 15.47
N SER A 7 9.30 -3.22 16.22
CA SER A 7 8.76 -2.71 17.49
C SER A 7 7.76 -1.58 17.25
N SER A 8 6.54 -1.93 16.83
CA SER A 8 5.39 -1.02 16.91
C SER A 8 4.09 -1.81 17.05
N THR A 9 3.77 -2.22 18.28
CA THR A 9 2.39 -2.47 18.70
C THR A 9 1.79 -1.14 19.15
N ASP A 10 1.52 -0.23 18.22
CA ASP A 10 0.82 1.03 18.55
C ASP A 10 -0.68 0.89 18.24
N PRO A 11 -1.58 1.07 19.24
CA PRO A 11 -3.02 1.03 19.07
C PRO A 11 -3.58 2.05 18.04
N SER A 12 -2.82 3.09 17.68
CA SER A 12 -3.29 4.18 16.79
C SER A 12 -3.50 3.79 15.32
N MET A 13 -2.98 2.64 14.87
CA MET A 13 -3.23 2.11 13.52
C MET A 13 -4.62 1.44 13.38
N ALA A 14 -5.40 1.36 14.47
CA ALA A 14 -6.72 0.73 14.48
C ALA A 14 -7.81 1.55 13.76
N ALA A 15 -7.57 2.81 13.41
CA ALA A 15 -8.53 3.68 12.71
C ALA A 15 -8.60 3.47 11.17
N MET A 16 -8.02 2.37 10.67
CA MET A 16 -8.14 1.97 9.27
C MET A 16 -9.45 1.21 9.05
N ALA A 17 -10.58 1.92 9.04
CA ALA A 17 -11.82 1.35 8.53
C ALA A 17 -11.65 1.10 7.02
N ASP A 18 -11.36 -0.16 6.66
CA ASP A 18 -11.60 -0.70 5.33
C ASP A 18 -13.10 -0.50 5.07
N ARG A 19 -13.48 0.56 4.33
CA ARG A 19 -14.86 0.67 3.87
C ARG A 19 -15.06 -0.52 2.92
N PRO A 20 -15.95 -1.47 3.24
CA PRO A 20 -16.12 -2.64 2.40
C PRO A 20 -16.46 -2.14 1.00
N ALA A 21 -15.75 -2.64 -0.03
CA ALA A 21 -16.23 -2.51 -1.39
C ALA A 21 -17.66 -3.07 -1.37
N LEU A 22 -18.64 -2.28 -1.80
CA LEU A 22 -20.03 -2.70 -1.78
C LEU A 22 -20.15 -4.07 -2.48
N PRO A 23 -20.90 -5.04 -1.92
CA PRO A 23 -21.00 -6.40 -2.47
C PRO A 23 -21.38 -6.46 -3.96
N GLU A 24 -22.13 -5.47 -4.44
CA GLU A 24 -22.53 -5.35 -5.84
C GLU A 24 -21.40 -4.91 -6.78
N TYR A 25 -20.29 -4.37 -6.26
CA TYR A 25 -19.18 -3.82 -7.05
C TYR A 25 -18.08 -4.87 -7.37
N VAL A 26 -17.92 -5.87 -6.50
CA VAL A 26 -16.91 -6.93 -6.62
C VAL A 26 -17.39 -8.08 -7.51
N ALA A 27 -18.70 -8.37 -7.50
CA ALA A 27 -19.32 -9.40 -8.36
C ALA A 27 -19.13 -9.12 -9.87
N THR A 28 -18.99 -7.85 -10.27
CA THR A 28 -18.78 -7.44 -11.67
C THR A 28 -17.32 -7.65 -12.13
N ILE A 29 -16.35 -7.75 -11.22
CA ILE A 29 -14.93 -7.92 -11.55
C ILE A 29 -14.51 -9.41 -11.58
N ASP A 30 -15.11 -10.24 -10.74
CA ASP A 30 -14.76 -11.67 -10.61
C ASP A 30 -15.10 -12.51 -11.86
N SER A 31 -16.05 -12.04 -12.69
CA SER A 31 -16.56 -12.78 -13.86
C SER A 31 -15.78 -12.51 -15.17
N GLN A 32 -15.11 -11.36 -15.32
CA GLN A 32 -14.88 -10.83 -16.67
C GLN A 32 -13.54 -11.16 -17.36
N LEU A 33 -12.50 -11.72 -16.71
CA LEU A 33 -11.13 -11.53 -17.24
C LEU A 33 -10.16 -12.71 -17.13
N SER A 34 -10.59 -13.90 -16.71
CA SER A 34 -9.66 -15.02 -16.54
C SER A 34 -9.55 -15.86 -17.82
N SER A 35 -8.34 -15.95 -18.38
CA SER A 35 -7.99 -16.88 -19.46
C SER A 35 -6.95 -17.88 -18.96
N ILE A 36 -7.03 -19.13 -19.41
CA ILE A 36 -6.03 -20.15 -19.09
C ILE A 36 -5.01 -20.16 -20.22
N ARG A 37 -3.75 -19.86 -19.90
CA ARG A 37 -2.61 -19.94 -20.83
C ARG A 37 -1.52 -20.78 -20.19
N ASP A 38 -1.04 -21.79 -20.89
CA ASP A 38 0.02 -22.71 -20.43
C ASP A 38 -0.31 -23.37 -19.06
N GLY A 39 -1.60 -23.67 -18.82
CA GLY A 39 -2.09 -24.23 -17.57
C GLY A 39 -2.15 -23.25 -16.38
N ARG A 40 -1.89 -21.96 -16.61
CA ARG A 40 -1.96 -20.92 -15.58
C ARG A 40 -3.10 -19.94 -15.87
N GLN A 41 -3.85 -19.61 -14.83
CA GLN A 41 -4.88 -18.58 -14.90
C GLN A 41 -4.24 -17.19 -14.99
N HIS A 42 -4.67 -16.40 -15.98
CA HIS A 42 -4.24 -15.04 -16.21
C HIS A 42 -5.45 -14.11 -16.28
N TYR A 43 -5.32 -12.96 -15.65
CA TYR A 43 -6.27 -11.86 -15.63
C TYR A 43 -5.79 -10.78 -16.61
N ARG A 44 -6.56 -10.54 -17.68
CA ARG A 44 -6.27 -9.50 -18.67
C ARG A 44 -7.25 -8.35 -18.51
N CYS A 45 -6.79 -7.10 -18.53
CA CYS A 45 -7.69 -5.96 -18.66
C CYS A 45 -8.32 -5.94 -20.07
N LEU A 46 -9.65 -5.78 -20.15
CA LEU A 46 -10.38 -5.69 -21.43
C LEU A 46 -10.60 -4.25 -21.92
N ARG A 47 -10.07 -3.26 -21.21
CA ARG A 47 -10.17 -1.87 -21.66
C ARG A 47 -9.29 -1.70 -22.90
N ASP A 48 -9.83 -1.13 -23.98
CA ASP A 48 -9.17 -1.10 -25.30
C ASP A 48 -7.82 -0.40 -25.30
N ASP A 49 -7.64 0.59 -24.43
CA ASP A 49 -6.40 1.34 -24.22
C ASP A 49 -5.45 0.71 -23.17
N CYS A 50 -5.76 -0.51 -22.69
CA CYS A 50 -5.04 -1.15 -21.60
C CYS A 50 -4.69 -2.61 -21.89
N HIS A 51 -3.40 -2.88 -22.05
CA HIS A 51 -2.88 -4.23 -22.29
C HIS A 51 -2.37 -4.93 -21.01
N TYR A 52 -2.86 -4.53 -19.84
CA TYR A 52 -2.39 -5.07 -18.58
C TYR A 52 -2.79 -6.54 -18.39
N VAL A 53 -1.83 -7.38 -18.02
CA VAL A 53 -2.05 -8.80 -17.71
C VAL A 53 -1.31 -9.18 -16.44
N THR A 54 -1.94 -9.99 -15.59
CA THR A 54 -1.33 -10.53 -14.36
C THR A 54 -1.86 -11.93 -14.07
N ASN A 55 -1.12 -12.76 -13.34
CA ASN A 55 -1.59 -14.06 -12.87
C ASN A 55 -2.13 -14.02 -11.42
N LYS A 56 -2.29 -12.82 -10.85
CA LYS A 56 -2.79 -12.61 -9.48
C LYS A 56 -4.09 -11.80 -9.50
N SER A 57 -5.17 -12.40 -9.00
CA SER A 57 -6.50 -11.76 -8.92
C SER A 57 -6.48 -10.44 -8.15
N SER A 58 -5.85 -10.41 -6.97
CA SER A 58 -5.73 -9.20 -6.14
C SER A 58 -5.06 -8.03 -6.85
N ILE A 59 -4.10 -8.33 -7.74
CA ILE A 59 -3.39 -7.34 -8.55
C ILE A 59 -4.28 -6.86 -9.70
N ALA A 60 -5.05 -7.76 -10.33
CA ALA A 60 -6.00 -7.43 -11.40
C ALA A 60 -7.11 -6.52 -10.88
N VAL A 61 -7.71 -6.86 -9.72
CA VAL A 61 -8.72 -6.04 -9.05
C VAL A 61 -8.18 -4.65 -8.75
N ARG A 62 -6.99 -4.54 -8.13
CA ARG A 62 -6.36 -3.24 -7.85
C ARG A 62 -6.08 -2.43 -9.12
N HIS A 63 -5.70 -3.11 -10.20
CA HIS A 63 -5.48 -2.44 -11.48
C HIS A 63 -6.79 -1.85 -12.03
N ILE A 64 -7.88 -2.61 -12.02
CA ILE A 64 -9.20 -2.17 -12.50
C ILE A 64 -9.75 -1.00 -11.68
N ARG A 65 -9.52 -0.98 -10.36
CA ARG A 65 -9.85 0.17 -9.50
C ARG A 65 -9.27 1.49 -9.98
N ARG A 66 -8.12 1.46 -10.66
CA ARG A 66 -7.51 2.66 -11.23
C ARG A 66 -8.25 3.16 -12.48
N HIS A 67 -8.88 2.28 -13.25
CA HIS A 67 -9.67 2.68 -14.42
C HIS A 67 -10.98 3.37 -14.04
N ILE A 68 -11.62 2.90 -12.98
CA ILE A 68 -12.90 3.40 -12.48
C ILE A 68 -12.74 4.45 -11.38
N ASN A 69 -11.50 4.84 -11.06
CA ASN A 69 -11.15 5.82 -10.04
C ASN A 69 -11.69 5.52 -8.63
N GLU A 70 -11.85 4.24 -8.29
CA GLU A 70 -12.33 3.84 -6.96
C GLU A 70 -11.18 3.87 -5.93
N LYS A 71 -11.36 4.68 -4.88
CA LYS A 71 -10.41 4.81 -3.76
C LYS A 71 -11.03 4.30 -2.46
N PRO A 72 -10.99 2.98 -2.19
CA PRO A 72 -11.74 2.38 -1.08
C PRO A 72 -11.16 2.74 0.30
N TYR A 73 -9.90 3.19 0.36
CA TYR A 73 -9.23 3.49 1.61
C TYR A 73 -9.37 4.98 1.94
N LYS A 74 -10.25 5.32 2.88
CA LYS A 74 -10.46 6.71 3.32
C LYS A 74 -9.70 6.98 4.64
N CYS A 75 -9.10 8.17 4.73
CA CYS A 75 -8.60 8.71 5.98
C CYS A 75 -9.77 9.19 6.85
N TRP A 76 -9.79 8.81 8.11
CA TRP A 76 -10.79 9.24 9.09
C TRP A 76 -10.19 10.02 10.24
N HIS A 77 -8.93 10.45 10.09
CA HIS A 77 -8.27 11.31 11.06
C HIS A 77 -8.99 12.66 11.15
N LYS A 78 -9.16 13.16 12.36
CA LYS A 78 -9.74 14.46 12.64
C LYS A 78 -8.64 15.38 13.13
N ASP A 79 -8.34 16.42 12.36
CA ASP A 79 -7.45 17.48 12.80
C ASP A 79 -8.25 18.46 13.67
N ASP A 80 -7.59 19.27 14.50
CA ASP A 80 -8.23 20.21 15.45
C ASP A 80 -9.21 21.19 14.80
N ASN A 81 -9.11 21.39 13.47
CA ASN A 81 -9.96 22.30 12.72
C ASN A 81 -10.80 21.64 11.63
N GLU A 82 -10.52 20.41 11.17
CA GLU A 82 -11.22 19.80 10.03
C GLU A 82 -11.00 18.28 9.93
N ASP A 83 -11.99 17.56 9.37
CA ASP A 83 -11.86 16.13 9.09
C ASP A 83 -10.98 15.89 7.84
N CYS A 84 -9.97 15.02 7.95
CA CYS A 84 -9.13 14.67 6.81
C CYS A 84 -9.90 13.81 5.80
N ASN A 85 -10.24 14.38 4.64
CA ASN A 85 -11.06 13.69 3.62
C ASN A 85 -10.25 12.97 2.52
N GLN A 86 -8.97 12.67 2.75
CA GLN A 86 -8.12 12.00 1.76
C GLN A 86 -8.51 10.54 1.54
N GLN A 87 -8.43 10.10 0.29
CA GLN A 87 -8.75 8.72 -0.12
C GLN A 87 -7.64 8.14 -0.99
N PHE A 88 -7.47 6.82 -0.92
CA PHE A 88 -6.36 6.08 -1.53
C PHE A 88 -6.83 4.81 -2.24
N TYR A 89 -6.09 4.40 -3.27
CA TYR A 89 -6.32 3.15 -4.00
C TYR A 89 -5.79 1.93 -3.26
N GLN A 90 -4.83 2.11 -2.34
CA GLN A 90 -4.18 1.02 -1.60
C GLN A 90 -4.05 1.34 -0.11
N LYS A 91 -4.10 0.28 0.69
CA LYS A 91 -3.91 0.36 2.15
C LYS A 91 -2.53 0.89 2.55
N CYS A 92 -1.48 0.52 1.80
CA CYS A 92 -0.13 1.03 2.07
C CYS A 92 -0.03 2.54 1.88
N ASP A 93 -0.77 3.09 0.92
CA ASP A 93 -0.77 4.53 0.61
C ASP A 93 -1.48 5.29 1.74
N LEU A 94 -2.62 4.77 2.23
CA LEU A 94 -3.27 5.31 3.44
C LEU A 94 -2.34 5.23 4.66
N ARG A 95 -1.62 4.12 4.85
CA ARG A 95 -0.67 3.97 5.97
C ARG A 95 0.42 5.02 5.95
N VAL A 96 1.03 5.25 4.79
CA VAL A 96 2.06 6.28 4.63
C VAL A 96 1.47 7.67 4.88
N HIS A 97 0.24 7.92 4.43
CA HIS A 97 -0.45 9.17 4.68
C HIS A 97 -0.68 9.44 6.18
N LEU A 98 -1.09 8.43 6.96
CA LEU A 98 -1.34 8.58 8.40
C LEU A 98 -0.08 9.00 9.19
N ILE A 99 1.12 8.69 8.70
CA ILE A 99 2.37 9.15 9.32
C ILE A 99 2.46 10.69 9.37
N ARG A 100 1.79 11.41 8.45
CA ARG A 100 1.76 12.87 8.49
C ARG A 100 0.90 13.41 9.63
N HIS A 101 -0.06 12.63 10.10
CA HIS A 101 -0.97 13.02 11.18
C HIS A 101 -0.37 12.72 12.55
N TYR A 102 0.31 11.59 12.68
CA TYR A 102 0.87 11.15 13.96
C TYR A 102 2.37 11.44 14.11
N GLU A 103 3.02 11.94 13.06
CA GLU A 103 4.47 12.13 12.92
C GLU A 103 5.33 10.87 13.23
N ASP A 104 4.68 9.72 13.42
CA ASP A 104 5.31 8.47 13.78
C ASP A 104 5.94 7.81 12.56
N LYS A 105 7.28 7.78 12.54
CA LYS A 105 8.07 7.12 11.49
C LYS A 105 8.48 5.73 11.97
N PRO A 106 7.83 4.66 11.51
CA PRO A 106 8.02 3.33 12.07
C PRO A 106 9.35 2.68 11.70
N PHE A 107 10.04 3.17 10.66
CA PHE A 107 11.26 2.55 10.16
C PHE A 107 12.50 3.36 10.55
N LYS A 108 13.17 2.97 11.63
CA LYS A 108 14.39 3.63 12.10
C LYS A 108 15.65 3.01 11.51
N CYS A 109 16.67 3.83 11.25
CA CYS A 109 17.98 3.31 10.89
C CYS A 109 18.61 2.56 12.07
N SER A 110 19.20 1.41 11.81
CA SER A 110 19.82 0.56 12.83
C SER A 110 21.28 0.92 13.12
N GLN A 111 21.87 1.86 12.39
CA GLN A 111 23.27 2.25 12.59
C GLN A 111 23.38 3.32 13.67
N ASN A 112 24.22 3.07 14.68
CA ASN A 112 24.35 3.92 15.87
C ASN A 112 24.79 5.36 15.59
N SER A 113 25.46 5.64 14.47
CA SER A 113 25.86 6.99 14.06
C SER A 113 24.80 7.72 13.22
N CYS A 114 23.59 7.16 13.10
CA CYS A 114 22.56 7.67 12.20
C CYS A 114 21.14 7.58 12.79
N ASP A 115 20.59 8.71 13.21
CA ASP A 115 19.24 8.81 13.79
C ASP A 115 18.11 8.98 12.74
N LYS A 116 18.37 8.67 11.46
CA LYS A 116 17.39 8.86 10.39
C LYS A 116 16.25 7.85 10.49
N CYS A 117 15.02 8.35 10.42
CA CYS A 117 13.80 7.57 10.40
C CYS A 117 13.03 7.76 9.08
N PHE A 118 12.33 6.72 8.65
CA PHE A 118 11.68 6.63 7.34
C PHE A 118 10.22 6.21 7.47
N THR A 119 9.43 6.62 6.48
CA THR A 119 7.99 6.29 6.38
C THR A 119 7.73 4.96 5.69
N THR A 120 8.74 4.40 4.98
CA THR A 120 8.63 3.13 4.27
C THR A 120 9.89 2.28 4.41
N GLN A 121 9.71 0.94 4.45
CA GLN A 121 10.81 -0.01 4.46
C GLN A 121 11.73 0.13 3.23
N LYS A 122 11.18 0.45 2.06
CA LYS A 122 11.95 0.65 0.83
C LYS A 122 12.91 1.83 0.98
N ALA A 123 12.45 2.94 1.56
CA ALA A 123 13.29 4.11 1.81
C ALA A 123 14.40 3.80 2.82
N LEU A 124 14.09 3.10 3.91
CA LEU A 124 15.10 2.61 4.86
C LEU A 124 16.13 1.70 4.18
N THR A 125 15.68 0.75 3.36
CA THR A 125 16.58 -0.19 2.66
C THR A 125 17.53 0.54 1.71
N LEU A 126 17.03 1.51 0.95
CA LEU A 126 17.88 2.34 0.07
C LEU A 126 18.86 3.19 0.88
N HIS A 127 18.43 3.70 2.04
CA HIS A 127 19.31 4.43 2.95
C HIS A 127 20.43 3.55 3.52
N LEU A 128 20.10 2.34 3.99
CA LEU A 128 21.10 1.40 4.53
C LEU A 128 22.15 0.99 3.48
N ARG A 129 21.79 0.96 2.19
CA ARG A 129 22.76 0.74 1.11
C ARG A 129 23.82 1.84 1.03
N ARG A 130 23.51 3.08 1.43
CA ARG A 130 24.52 4.15 1.47
C ARG A 130 25.55 3.89 2.55
N HIS A 131 25.12 3.40 3.71
CA HIS A 131 26.01 3.07 4.82
C HIS A 131 26.95 1.93 4.47
N SER A 132 26.47 0.90 3.76
CA SER A 132 27.32 -0.18 3.27
C SER A 132 28.33 0.23 2.20
N LEU A 133 28.17 1.41 1.58
CA LEU A 133 29.09 1.94 0.57
C LEU A 133 30.15 2.90 1.16
N THR A 134 29.97 3.34 2.41
CA THR A 134 30.91 4.25 3.10
C THR A 134 31.78 3.54 4.14
N GLU A 135 31.45 2.30 4.50
CA GLU A 135 32.19 1.45 5.46
C GLU A 135 33.10 0.42 4.72
N GLY A 136 33.72 0.83 3.60
CA GLY A 136 34.63 0.00 2.80
C GLY A 136 36.01 0.60 2.70
#